data_AF-A0A964DDD4-F1
#
_entry.id   AF-A0A964DDD4-F1
#
_cell.length_a   1.000
_cell.length_b   1.000
_cell.length_c   1.000
_cell.angle_alpha   90.00
_cell.angle_beta   90.00
_cell.angle_gamma   90.00
#
_symmetry.space_group_name_H-M   'P 1'
#
loop_
_entity.id
_entity.type
_entity.pdbx_description
1 polymer ?
#
loop_
_entity_poly.entity_id
_entity_poly.type
_entity_poly.pdbx_seq_one_letter_code
_entity_poly.pdbx_strand_id
1 'polypeptide(L)' 'MKDSIKKLFAEYEKAFNALDVEKQVPFFAEHFISAGPRGSIALGRDEFAKMARSAAEFYRSVGQTSAKILFMV' A
#
# COMPACT_ATOMS: atom_id res chain seq x y z
N MET A 1 -8.02 4.92 -19.81
CA MET A 1 -7.49 5.42 -18.52
C MET A 1 -6.44 6.50 -18.78
N LYS A 2 -6.45 7.60 -18.02
CA LYS A 2 -5.43 8.66 -18.14
C LYS A 2 -4.06 8.09 -17.75
N ASP A 3 -3.00 8.50 -18.45
CA ASP A 3 -1.64 8.01 -18.18
C ASP A 3 -1.16 8.29 -16.76
N SER A 4 -1.70 9.35 -16.13
CA SER A 4 -1.45 9.67 -14.73
C SER A 4 -1.91 8.57 -13.76
N ILE A 5 -3.04 7.91 -14.03
CA ILE A 5 -3.57 6.83 -13.18
C ILE A 5 -2.71 5.57 -13.34
N LYS A 6 -2.29 5.26 -14.57
CA LYS A 6 -1.36 4.14 -14.83
C LYS A 6 -0.04 4.34 -14.10
N LYS A 7 0.50 5.57 -14.15
CA LYS A 7 1.73 5.93 -13.44
C LYS A 7 1.57 5.76 -11.93
N LEU A 8 0.47 6.23 -11.35
CA LEU A 8 0.17 6.06 -9.93
C LEU A 8 0.20 4.58 -9.52
N PHE A 9 -0.49 3.71 -10.28
CA PHE A 9 -0.52 2.28 -9.97
C PHE A 9 0.86 1.61 -10.12
N ALA A 10 1.66 2.00 -11.11
CA ALA A 10 3.02 1.50 -11.26
C ALA A 10 3.94 1.91 -10.09
N GLU A 11 3.83 3.15 -9.62
CA GLU A 11 4.60 3.64 -8.46
C GLU A 11 4.14 3.00 -7.15
N TYR A 12 2.82 2.80 -6.99
CA TYR A 12 2.23 2.04 -5.89
C TYR A 12 2.74 0.60 -5.83
N GLU A 13 2.68 -0.14 -6.95
CA GLU A 13 3.13 -1.53 -7.03
C GLU A 13 4.63 -1.64 -6.70
N LYS A 14 5.44 -0.72 -7.22
CA LYS A 14 6.87 -0.65 -6.92
C LYS A 14 7.14 -0.44 -5.43
N ALA A 15 6.42 0.47 -4.79
CA ALA A 15 6.57 0.73 -3.36
C ALA A 15 6.14 -0.47 -2.51
N PHE A 16 5.05 -1.14 -2.88
CA PHE A 16 4.57 -2.35 -2.20
C PHE A 16 5.55 -3.51 -2.31
N ASN A 17 6.13 -3.74 -3.49
CA ASN A 17 7.12 -4.79 -3.70
C ASN A 17 8.42 -4.56 -2.94
N ALA A 18 8.80 -3.31 -2.74
CA ALA A 18 9.95 -2.95 -1.91
C ALA A 18 9.67 -3.06 -0.40
N LEU A 19 8.43 -3.36 0.00
CA LEU A 19 7.94 -3.25 1.38
C LEU A 19 8.19 -1.85 1.97
N ASP A 20 8.23 -0.84 1.11
CA ASP A 20 8.38 0.57 1.46
C ASP A 20 6.98 1.19 1.55
N VAL A 21 6.23 0.73 2.56
CA VAL A 21 4.81 1.04 2.71
C VAL A 21 4.61 2.53 3.01
N GLU A 22 5.59 3.20 3.61
CA GLU A 22 5.58 4.64 3.83
C GLU A 22 5.52 5.44 2.51
N LYS A 23 6.21 4.97 1.47
CA LYS A 23 6.12 5.60 0.13
C LYS A 23 4.74 5.48 -0.52
N GLN A 24 3.86 4.64 0.00
CA GLN A 24 2.50 4.53 -0.50
C GLN A 24 1.56 5.59 0.09
N VAL A 25 1.91 6.14 1.26
CA VAL A 25 1.10 7.12 2.01
C VAL A 25 0.57 8.27 1.13
N PRO A 26 1.38 8.88 0.23
CA PRO A 26 0.92 9.97 -0.62
C PRO A 26 -0.08 9.56 -1.72
N PHE A 27 -0.18 8.27 -2.06
CA PHE A 27 -1.11 7.78 -3.09
C PHE A 27 -2.53 7.61 -2.58
N PHE A 28 -2.74 7.64 -1.27
CA PHE A 28 -4.06 7.52 -0.66
C PHE A 28 -4.73 8.89 -0.50
N ALA A 29 -6.06 8.88 -0.59
CA ALA A 29 -6.87 10.01 -0.16
C ALA A 29 -6.66 10.28 1.34
N GLU A 30 -6.95 11.51 1.78
CA GLU A 30 -6.90 11.86 3.21
C GLU A 30 -7.77 10.93 4.05
N HIS A 31 -8.99 10.68 3.57
CA HIS A 31 -9.95 9.75 4.17
C HIS A 31 -10.07 8.51 3.30
N PHE A 32 -9.59 7.38 3.81
CA PHE A 32 -9.77 6.05 3.22
C PHE A 32 -9.77 5.01 4.33
N ILE A 33 -10.16 3.78 4.00
CA ILE A 33 -10.10 2.65 4.93
C ILE A 33 -9.02 1.70 4.43
N SER A 34 -8.05 1.40 5.30
CA SER A 34 -7.09 0.33 5.08
C SER A 34 -7.46 -0.86 5.95
N ALA A 35 -7.70 -2.01 5.31
CA ALA A 35 -7.84 -3.30 5.98
C ALA A 35 -6.55 -4.10 5.77
N GLY A 36 -5.79 -4.25 6.85
CA GLY A 36 -4.49 -4.91 6.83
C GLY A 36 -4.48 -6.27 7.53
N PRO A 37 -3.29 -6.90 7.61
CA PRO A 37 -3.11 -8.19 8.24
C PRO A 37 -3.55 -8.23 9.71
N ARG A 38 -3.95 -9.42 10.19
CA ARG A 38 -4.34 -9.66 11.59
C ARG A 38 -5.51 -8.78 12.08
N GLY A 39 -6.38 -8.35 11.16
CA GLY A 39 -7.55 -7.53 11.49
C GLY A 39 -7.22 -6.07 11.77
N SER A 40 -6.04 -5.59 11.38
CA SER A 40 -5.69 -4.17 11.54
C SER A 40 -6.56 -3.29 10.65
N ILE A 41 -7.12 -2.22 11.22
CA ILE A 41 -7.88 -1.21 10.48
C ILE A 41 -7.23 0.15 10.73
N ALA A 42 -6.98 0.89 9.65
CA ALA A 42 -6.62 2.30 9.71
C ALA A 42 -7.68 3.15 8.99
N LEU A 43 -8.13 4.20 9.66
CA LEU A 43 -9.11 5.17 9.18
C LEU A 43 -8.37 6.43 8.78
N GLY A 44 -7.98 6.48 7.51
CA GLY A 44 -7.29 7.61 6.91
C GLY A 44 -5.77 7.49 6.92
N ARG A 45 -5.16 8.48 6.28
CA ARG A 45 -3.73 8.49 5.93
C ARG A 45 -2.80 8.54 7.13
N ASP A 46 -3.15 9.33 8.15
CA ASP A 46 -2.30 9.49 9.33
C ASP A 46 -2.24 8.22 10.18
N GLU A 47 -3.36 7.51 10.32
CA GLU A 47 -3.40 6.21 11.00
C GLU A 47 -2.63 5.16 10.19
N PHE A 48 -2.86 5.11 8.88
CA PHE A 48 -2.13 4.19 8.01
C PHE A 48 -0.62 4.41 8.08
N ALA A 49 -0.14 5.66 8.06
CA ALA A 49 1.28 5.97 8.13
C ALA A 49 1.94 5.43 9.43
N LYS A 50 1.24 5.51 10.57
CA LYS A 50 1.71 4.94 11.85
C LYS A 50 1.82 3.42 11.81
N MET A 51 1.04 2.76 10.96
CA MET A 51 0.97 1.30 10.85
C MET A 51 1.80 0.73 9.70
N ALA A 52 2.26 1.59 8.76
CA ALA A 52 2.98 1.22 7.55
C ALA A 52 4.19 0.31 7.84
N ARG A 53 4.99 0.67 8.86
CA ARG A 53 6.14 -0.12 9.30
C ARG A 53 5.74 -1.52 9.78
N SER A 54 4.73 -1.61 10.65
CA SER A 54 4.23 -2.89 11.18
C SER A 54 3.66 -3.78 10.08
N ALA A 55 3.04 -3.18 9.05
CA ALA A 55 2.57 -3.90 7.87
C ALA A 55 3.75 -4.45 7.05
N ALA A 56 4.78 -3.64 6.79
CA ALA A 56 6.00 -4.07 6.08
C ALA A 56 6.71 -5.22 6.80
N GLU A 57 6.81 -5.16 8.13
CA GLU A 57 7.39 -6.23 8.97
C GLU A 57 6.56 -7.52 8.88
N PHE A 58 5.24 -7.42 8.92
CA PHE A 58 4.37 -8.58 8.73
C PHE A 58 4.58 -9.22 7.35
N TYR A 59 4.53 -8.43 6.28
CA TYR A 59 4.69 -8.96 4.93
C TYR A 59 6.06 -9.61 4.70
N ARG A 60 7.12 -9.05 5.30
CA ARG A 60 8.44 -9.69 5.33
C ARG A 60 8.41 -11.03 6.07
N SER A 61 7.73 -11.12 7.21
CA SER A 61 7.66 -12.35 8.02
C SER A 61 6.93 -13.50 7.33
N VAL A 62 5.97 -13.20 6.44
CA VAL A 62 5.23 -14.23 5.68
C VAL A 62 5.89 -14.55 4.33
N GLY A 63 7.07 -14.00 4.06
CA GLY A 63 7.83 -14.29 2.84
C GLY A 63 7.26 -13.62 1.58
N GLN A 64 6.57 -12.49 1.70
CA GLN A 64 6.11 -11.74 0.51
C GLN A 64 7.32 -11.28 -0.30
N THR A 65 7.34 -11.65 -1.58
CA THR A 65 8.37 -11.23 -2.55
C THR A 65 7.85 -10.26 -3.60
N SER A 66 6.56 -10.32 -3.92
CA SER A 66 5.92 -9.41 -4.87
C SER A 66 4.38 -9.39 -4.75
N ALA A 67 3.79 -8.35 -5.30
CA ALA A 67 2.38 -8.12 -5.56
C ALA A 67 2.27 -7.54 -6.98
N LYS A 68 1.16 -7.85 -7.66
CA LYS A 68 0.86 -7.36 -9.00
C LYS A 68 -0.58 -6.92 -9.14
N ILE A 69 -0.81 -5.85 -9.87
CA ILE A 69 -2.14 -5.43 -10.30
C ILE A 69 -2.51 -6.26 -11.55
N LEU A 70 -3.48 -7.17 -11.41
CA LEU A 70 -3.82 -8.13 -12.46
C LEU A 70 -4.74 -7.56 -13.54
N PHE A 71 -5.66 -6.68 -13.15
CA PHE A 71 -6.63 -6.07 -14.06
C PHE A 71 -6.73 -4.58 -13.76
N MET A 72 -6.51 -3.77 -14.79
CA MET A 72 -6.72 -2.32 -14.76
C MET A 72 -7.87 -2.02 -15.72
N VAL A 73 -9.08 -1.95 -15.16
CA VAL A 73 -10.32 -1.65 -15.91
C VAL A 73 -10.37 -0.17 -16.29
#